data_AF-A0A3A5VRF5-F1
#
_entry.id   AF-A0A3A5VRF5-F1
#
_cell.length_a   1.000
_cell.length_b   1.000
_cell.length_c   1.000
_cell.angle_alpha   90.00
_cell.angle_beta   90.00
_cell.angle_gamma   90.00
#
_symmetry.space_group_name_H-M   'P 1'
#
loop_
_entity.id
_entity.type
_entity.pdbx_description
1 polymer ?
#
loop_
_entity_poly.entity_id
_entity_poly.type
_entity_poly.pdbx_seq_one_letter_code
_entity_poly.pdbx_strand_id
1 'polypeptide(L)'
;ETSAATVDIGLDTRKNKATKTNEGRELWERPDGTLKEHGLEITCRMKAKYQRGRQSVYQYLRMTSIVNPHADITFVDPDGEVHHWPRVTERLPRKVESIKPHPHGIHLGTLQRMCTESTDSRMTSFLYKNFSGVSSRAAKQLLEAAGVLEKAKPKSMKPDQIRALLEAFQGERLLNDKAVKLLNPPTNCLSPIEELLIKKGLSKTIDSRFVTTMTRSPTVSQGNPYQVEVGLIFGDGMAADKPVEVLRFANRVPLMYQQGGCLLTKAIESVDWRQYGMDQAGGRGVPKGPAAILVHLASTNVQFTSEAKEALAENGEVMDEVRKAMLEMGRGLRKHLEKKKKMVKVQEKFELVNDIIPAIAEKSAAILQRPVPDLAGSITRIMGAVIAESTTTWNKETKMVDIAIKLFNYTSRARAYTLLASWPESAGASMENNTTGGRKEATGVWAWKLETLDPGETYTITYALNGLEKGDWTETDVFYRGSQEVIGASKMDEKLLEEIRRQEAREQGEEEESGEEESSIEDAKENDAPPEIADDQPKPSGQQTLMGFGSDA
;
A
#
# COMPACT_ATOMS: atom_id res chain seq x y z
N GLU A 1 -24.47 43.64 -2.78
CA GLU A 1 -25.34 42.46 -2.54
C GLU A 1 -24.75 41.26 -3.26
N THR A 2 -24.50 40.17 -2.53
CA THR A 2 -23.96 38.91 -3.05
C THR A 2 -25.02 38.23 -3.90
N SER A 3 -25.10 38.61 -5.17
CA SER A 3 -25.94 37.97 -6.18
C SER A 3 -25.14 36.93 -6.95
N ALA A 4 -25.72 35.75 -7.16
CA ALA A 4 -25.15 34.71 -8.01
C ALA A 4 -25.47 35.03 -9.48
N ALA A 5 -24.57 34.65 -10.38
CA ALA A 5 -24.81 34.77 -11.81
C ALA A 5 -25.52 33.51 -12.32
N THR A 6 -26.59 33.70 -13.07
CA THR A 6 -27.39 32.62 -13.66
C THR A 6 -27.32 32.74 -15.18
N VAL A 7 -27.07 31.63 -15.87
CA VAL A 7 -26.95 31.61 -17.32
C VAL A 7 -27.36 30.25 -17.87
N ASP A 8 -28.18 30.27 -18.92
CA ASP A 8 -28.46 29.08 -19.71
C ASP A 8 -27.42 28.96 -20.83
N ILE A 9 -26.78 27.80 -20.90
CA ILE A 9 -25.72 27.54 -21.87
C ILE A 9 -26.18 26.46 -22.85
N GLY A 10 -26.14 26.79 -24.14
CA GLY A 10 -26.30 25.87 -25.27
C GLY A 10 -25.01 25.76 -26.10
N LEU A 11 -24.97 24.81 -27.03
CA LEU A 11 -23.86 24.59 -27.95
C LEU A 11 -24.35 24.64 -29.40
N ASP A 12 -23.81 25.59 -30.20
CA ASP A 12 -23.94 25.57 -31.65
C ASP A 12 -22.91 24.59 -32.22
N THR A 13 -23.39 23.40 -32.59
CA THR A 13 -22.55 22.31 -33.10
C THR A 13 -21.95 22.61 -34.47
N ARG A 14 -22.53 23.52 -35.27
CA ARG A 14 -21.97 23.89 -36.59
C ARG A 14 -20.75 24.79 -36.45
N LYS A 15 -20.75 25.67 -35.45
CA LYS A 15 -19.65 26.63 -35.21
C LYS A 15 -18.70 26.21 -34.11
N ASN A 16 -19.03 25.15 -33.36
CA ASN A 16 -18.34 24.74 -32.14
C ASN A 16 -18.21 25.92 -31.15
N LYS A 17 -19.33 26.64 -30.93
CA LYS A 17 -19.39 27.83 -30.05
C LYS A 17 -20.53 27.70 -29.06
N ALA A 18 -20.28 28.09 -27.82
CA ALA A 18 -21.32 28.19 -26.81
C ALA A 18 -22.27 29.34 -27.14
N THR A 19 -23.57 29.10 -27.00
CA THR A 19 -24.63 30.11 -27.06
C THR A 19 -25.12 30.36 -25.65
N LYS A 20 -25.18 31.61 -25.22
CA LYS A 20 -25.67 31.98 -23.89
C LYS A 20 -27.04 32.63 -24.01
N THR A 21 -27.93 32.28 -23.10
CA THR A 21 -29.29 32.83 -22.99
C THR A 21 -29.65 33.05 -21.52
N ASN A 22 -30.66 33.87 -21.24
CA ASN A 22 -31.18 34.11 -19.88
C ASN A 22 -30.10 34.50 -18.86
N GLU A 23 -29.15 35.34 -19.29
CA GLU A 23 -28.11 35.87 -18.39
C GLU A 23 -28.76 36.82 -17.37
N GLY A 24 -28.62 36.48 -16.10
CA GLY A 24 -29.23 37.21 -15.00
C GLY A 24 -28.44 37.11 -13.72
N ARG A 25 -28.97 37.74 -12.68
CA ARG A 25 -28.46 37.65 -11.31
C ARG A 25 -29.61 37.33 -10.37
N GLU A 26 -29.39 36.38 -9.47
CA GLU A 26 -30.38 35.99 -8.47
C GLU A 26 -29.76 35.92 -7.08
N LEU A 27 -30.60 36.02 -6.05
CA LEU A 27 -30.22 35.75 -4.66
C LEU A 27 -30.15 34.23 -4.49
N TRP A 28 -28.96 33.72 -4.19
CA TRP A 28 -28.75 32.27 -4.05
C TRP A 28 -28.92 31.85 -2.60
N GLU A 29 -30.10 31.35 -2.28
CA GLU A 29 -30.50 30.94 -0.94
C GLU A 29 -30.47 29.41 -0.78
N ARG A 30 -30.28 28.96 0.45
CA ARG A 30 -30.47 27.57 0.88
C ARG A 30 -31.96 27.33 1.17
N PRO A 31 -32.40 26.06 1.27
CA PRO A 31 -33.78 25.73 1.62
C PRO A 31 -34.25 26.30 2.97
N ASP A 32 -33.32 26.67 3.86
CA ASP A 32 -33.58 27.29 5.16
C ASP A 32 -33.65 28.84 5.12
N GLY A 33 -33.56 29.44 3.93
CA GLY A 33 -33.60 30.89 3.71
C GLY A 33 -32.27 31.61 3.97
N THR A 34 -31.18 30.88 4.26
CA THR A 34 -29.85 31.48 4.43
C THR A 34 -29.15 31.67 3.07
N LEU A 35 -28.42 32.79 2.91
CA LEU A 35 -27.67 33.06 1.67
C LEU A 35 -26.43 32.16 1.57
N LYS A 36 -26.18 31.59 0.39
CA LYS A 36 -24.93 30.88 0.09
C LYS A 36 -23.82 31.85 -0.25
N GLU A 37 -22.67 31.73 0.42
CA GLU A 37 -21.51 32.60 0.18
C GLU A 37 -20.82 32.31 -1.16
N HIS A 38 -20.67 31.03 -1.54
CA HIS A 38 -20.00 30.62 -2.78
C HIS A 38 -20.43 29.21 -3.23
N GLY A 39 -20.20 28.91 -4.51
CA GLY A 39 -20.43 27.57 -5.10
C GLY A 39 -20.82 27.63 -6.59
N LEU A 40 -21.15 26.47 -7.15
CA LEU A 40 -21.68 26.32 -8.51
C LEU A 40 -22.79 25.28 -8.51
N GLU A 41 -23.91 25.61 -9.15
CA GLU A 41 -25.03 24.69 -9.37
C GLU A 41 -25.21 24.49 -10.87
N ILE A 42 -25.33 23.23 -11.31
CA ILE A 42 -25.52 22.88 -12.71
C ILE A 42 -26.76 22.03 -12.82
N THR A 43 -27.77 22.54 -13.50
CA THR A 43 -28.99 21.78 -13.83
C THR A 43 -28.97 21.42 -15.31
N CYS A 44 -28.98 20.12 -15.61
CA CYS A 44 -29.03 19.62 -16.98
C CYS A 44 -30.26 18.73 -17.16
N ARG A 45 -31.05 19.00 -18.21
CA ARG A 45 -32.18 18.16 -18.61
C ARG A 45 -31.75 17.27 -19.77
N MET A 46 -31.81 15.96 -19.57
CA MET A 46 -31.44 14.98 -20.59
C MET A 46 -32.43 13.81 -20.62
N LYS A 47 -32.61 13.20 -21.79
CA LYS A 47 -33.39 11.97 -21.93
C LYS A 47 -32.50 10.78 -21.55
N ALA A 48 -32.66 10.26 -20.34
CA ALA A 48 -31.88 9.15 -19.81
C ALA A 48 -32.78 8.14 -19.07
N LYS A 49 -32.26 6.93 -18.84
CA LYS A 49 -32.89 5.91 -18.00
C LYS A 49 -32.08 5.78 -16.71
N TYR A 50 -32.73 5.97 -15.55
CA TYR A 50 -32.11 5.69 -14.27
C TYR A 50 -31.89 4.18 -14.11
N GLN A 51 -30.63 3.77 -13.98
CA GLN A 51 -30.25 2.38 -13.80
C GLN A 51 -29.87 2.12 -12.35
N ARG A 52 -30.37 1.01 -11.78
CA ARG A 52 -30.02 0.51 -10.44
C ARG A 52 -29.00 -0.64 -10.55
N GLY A 53 -28.26 -0.90 -9.47
CA GLY A 53 -27.29 -2.00 -9.41
C GLY A 53 -25.83 -1.55 -9.53
N ARG A 54 -24.95 -2.44 -10.01
CA ARG A 54 -23.47 -2.23 -9.99
C ARG A 54 -22.97 -1.10 -10.89
N GLN A 55 -23.72 -0.71 -11.91
CA GLN A 55 -23.38 0.36 -12.86
C GLN A 55 -24.26 1.61 -12.67
N SER A 56 -24.84 1.75 -11.47
CA SER A 56 -25.73 2.86 -11.13
C SER A 56 -24.97 4.12 -10.72
N VAL A 57 -25.66 5.26 -10.77
CA VAL A 57 -25.18 6.53 -10.21
C VAL A 57 -24.91 6.40 -8.71
N TYR A 58 -25.77 5.67 -8.01
CA TYR A 58 -25.56 5.35 -6.60
C TYR A 58 -24.20 4.68 -6.35
N GLN A 59 -23.86 3.64 -7.12
CA GLN A 59 -22.57 2.95 -6.95
C GLN A 59 -21.39 3.89 -7.28
N TYR A 60 -21.51 4.74 -8.31
CA TYR A 60 -20.49 5.72 -8.65
C TYR A 60 -20.22 6.68 -7.48
N LEU A 61 -21.28 7.23 -6.88
CA LEU A 61 -21.17 8.14 -5.75
C LEU A 61 -20.68 7.45 -4.48
N ARG A 62 -21.13 6.21 -4.22
CA ARG A 62 -20.61 5.34 -3.16
C ARG A 62 -19.09 5.17 -3.31
N MET A 63 -18.62 4.75 -4.48
CA MET A 63 -17.18 4.58 -4.77
C MET A 63 -16.41 5.91 -4.67
N THR A 64 -17.00 7.01 -5.14
CA THR A 64 -16.41 8.35 -5.03
C THR A 64 -16.23 8.76 -3.58
N SER A 65 -17.17 8.42 -2.70
CA SER A 65 -17.11 8.72 -1.26
C SER A 65 -16.03 7.94 -0.52
N ILE A 66 -15.68 6.73 -1.00
CA ILE A 66 -14.60 5.90 -0.44
C ILE A 66 -13.24 6.57 -0.71
N VAL A 67 -13.04 7.05 -1.94
CA VAL A 67 -11.75 7.61 -2.37
C VAL A 67 -11.57 9.08 -2.02
N ASN A 68 -12.67 9.78 -1.71
CA ASN A 68 -12.66 11.17 -1.26
C ASN A 68 -13.28 11.28 0.14
N PRO A 69 -12.60 10.78 1.19
CA PRO A 69 -13.16 10.76 2.56
C PRO A 69 -13.35 12.15 3.17
N HIS A 70 -12.74 13.19 2.58
CA HIS A 70 -12.89 14.59 2.95
C HIS A 70 -14.15 15.25 2.35
N ALA A 71 -14.80 14.59 1.39
CA ALA A 71 -16.01 15.10 0.76
C ALA A 71 -17.27 14.67 1.54
N ASP A 72 -18.21 15.60 1.66
CA ASP A 72 -19.58 15.31 2.08
C ASP A 72 -20.46 15.22 0.82
N ILE A 73 -21.12 14.08 0.63
CA ILE A 73 -21.89 13.80 -0.59
C ILE A 73 -23.31 13.44 -0.20
N THR A 74 -24.28 14.22 -0.70
CA THR A 74 -25.71 13.92 -0.60
C THR A 74 -26.26 13.65 -1.99
N PHE A 75 -26.97 12.54 -2.14
CA PHE A 75 -27.63 12.14 -3.38
C PHE A 75 -29.10 11.89 -3.10
N VAL A 76 -29.98 12.61 -3.81
CA VAL A 76 -31.41 12.34 -3.82
C VAL A 76 -31.72 11.66 -5.14
N ASP A 77 -32.23 10.43 -5.07
CA ASP A 77 -32.54 9.67 -6.26
C ASP A 77 -33.88 10.11 -6.89
N PRO A 78 -34.20 9.67 -8.12
CA PRO A 78 -35.46 10.01 -8.77
C PRO A 78 -36.72 9.50 -8.05
N ASP A 79 -36.57 8.52 -7.15
CA ASP A 79 -37.65 7.95 -6.35
C ASP A 79 -37.83 8.69 -5.01
N GLY A 80 -36.96 9.66 -4.71
CA GLY A 80 -36.98 10.49 -3.51
C GLY A 80 -36.17 9.96 -2.34
N GLU A 81 -35.44 8.85 -2.51
CA GLU A 81 -34.57 8.31 -1.47
C GLU A 81 -33.32 9.19 -1.32
N VAL A 82 -33.03 9.57 -0.08
CA VAL A 82 -31.88 10.41 0.26
C VAL A 82 -30.75 9.53 0.79
N HIS A 83 -29.65 9.52 0.07
CA HIS A 83 -28.40 8.87 0.47
C HIS A 83 -27.38 9.93 0.87
N HIS A 84 -26.90 9.85 2.11
CA HIS A 84 -25.90 10.78 2.65
C HIS A 84 -24.63 10.03 3.05
N TRP A 85 -23.50 10.48 2.53
CA TRP A 85 -22.18 9.97 2.85
C TRP A 85 -21.36 11.09 3.50
N PRO A 86 -21.37 11.20 4.85
CA PRO A 86 -20.71 12.30 5.55
C PRO A 86 -19.19 12.23 5.44
N ARG A 87 -18.52 13.38 5.47
CA ARG A 87 -17.04 13.40 5.52
C ARG A 87 -16.50 12.73 6.79
N VAL A 88 -15.35 12.06 6.66
CA VAL A 88 -14.69 11.31 7.74
C VAL A 88 -13.42 12.02 8.23
N THR A 89 -12.81 12.85 7.38
CA THR A 89 -11.62 13.62 7.73
C THR A 89 -11.76 15.05 7.25
N GLU A 90 -11.17 15.99 7.99
CA GLU A 90 -11.04 17.38 7.57
C GLU A 90 -9.73 17.63 6.80
N ARG A 91 -8.82 16.65 6.78
CA ARG A 91 -7.53 16.76 6.08
C ARG A 91 -7.76 16.76 4.57
N LEU A 92 -7.41 17.89 3.95
CA LEU A 92 -7.48 18.03 2.50
C LEU A 92 -6.31 17.31 1.82
N PRO A 93 -6.52 16.79 0.59
CA PRO A 93 -5.45 16.24 -0.24
C PRO A 93 -4.33 17.25 -0.50
N ARG A 94 -3.10 16.74 -0.66
CA ARG A 94 -1.96 17.58 -1.05
C ARG A 94 -2.22 18.23 -2.41
N LYS A 95 -1.97 19.54 -2.49
CA LYS A 95 -1.97 20.29 -3.75
C LYS A 95 -0.84 19.78 -4.65
N VAL A 96 -1.17 19.49 -5.90
CA VAL A 96 -0.21 19.05 -6.90
C VAL A 96 0.31 20.23 -7.70
N GLU A 97 1.57 20.14 -8.09
CA GLU A 97 2.19 21.09 -9.02
C GLU A 97 2.20 20.50 -10.42
N SER A 98 1.95 21.35 -11.41
CA SER A 98 2.06 20.96 -12.82
C SER A 98 3.52 20.74 -13.18
N ILE A 99 3.80 19.63 -13.86
CA ILE A 99 5.15 19.31 -14.36
C ILE A 99 5.21 19.40 -15.87
N LYS A 100 6.43 19.65 -16.36
CA LYS A 100 6.72 19.59 -17.79
C LYS A 100 6.72 18.13 -18.25
N PRO A 101 6.38 17.87 -19.53
CA PRO A 101 6.43 16.52 -20.05
C PRO A 101 7.87 15.99 -20.06
N HIS A 102 8.04 14.70 -19.81
CA HIS A 102 9.33 14.03 -19.95
C HIS A 102 9.54 13.56 -21.40
N PRO A 103 10.77 13.59 -21.95
CA PRO A 103 11.03 13.20 -23.34
C PRO A 103 10.56 11.79 -23.71
N HIS A 104 10.73 10.80 -22.82
CA HIS A 104 10.31 9.41 -23.07
C HIS A 104 8.79 9.25 -23.26
N GLY A 105 7.97 10.17 -22.74
CA GLY A 105 6.51 10.08 -22.78
C GLY A 105 5.87 10.89 -23.91
N ILE A 106 6.68 11.52 -24.76
CA ILE A 106 6.20 12.39 -25.84
C ILE A 106 5.94 11.56 -27.09
N HIS A 107 4.90 11.92 -27.83
CA HIS A 107 4.61 11.38 -29.16
C HIS A 107 4.95 12.38 -30.27
N LEU A 108 5.14 11.90 -31.49
CA LEU A 108 5.53 12.69 -32.65
C LEU A 108 4.64 13.94 -32.86
N GLY A 109 3.32 13.77 -32.82
CA GLY A 109 2.38 14.88 -33.01
C GLY A 109 2.48 15.95 -31.92
N THR A 110 2.69 15.54 -30.67
CA THR A 110 2.89 16.47 -29.55
C THR A 110 4.21 17.23 -29.72
N LEU A 111 5.30 16.53 -30.06
CA LEU A 111 6.60 17.16 -30.30
C LEU A 111 6.54 18.17 -31.44
N GLN A 112 5.87 17.81 -32.55
CA GLN A 112 5.68 18.69 -33.70
C GLN A 112 4.91 19.96 -33.34
N ARG A 113 3.82 19.82 -32.56
CA ARG A 113 3.05 20.96 -32.06
C ARG A 113 3.91 21.85 -31.16
N MET A 114 4.64 21.26 -30.21
CA MET A 114 5.55 22.00 -29.32
C MET A 114 6.62 22.76 -30.10
N CYS A 115 7.23 22.17 -31.13
CA CYS A 115 8.21 22.84 -31.98
C CYS A 115 7.59 24.02 -32.76
N THR A 116 6.35 23.88 -33.24
CA THR A 116 5.63 24.91 -34.02
C THR A 116 5.21 26.09 -33.15
N GLU A 117 4.73 25.82 -31.94
CA GLU A 117 4.25 26.82 -30.97
C GLU A 117 5.40 27.48 -30.18
N SER A 118 6.57 26.84 -30.11
CA SER A 118 7.72 27.34 -29.33
C SER A 118 8.17 28.73 -29.74
N THR A 119 8.49 29.56 -28.76
CA THR A 119 9.08 30.89 -28.92
C THR A 119 10.60 30.89 -28.76
N ASP A 120 11.22 29.73 -28.48
CA ASP A 120 12.66 29.62 -28.24
C ASP A 120 13.48 29.85 -29.52
N SER A 121 14.63 30.53 -29.38
CA SER A 121 15.52 30.84 -30.50
C SER A 121 16.48 29.71 -30.86
N ARG A 122 16.68 28.73 -29.97
CA ARG A 122 17.63 27.62 -30.10
C ARG A 122 17.04 26.33 -29.58
N MET A 123 17.39 25.22 -30.23
CA MET A 123 16.90 23.90 -29.86
C MET A 123 17.39 23.44 -28.48
N THR A 124 18.62 23.78 -28.10
CA THR A 124 19.14 23.48 -26.74
C THR A 124 18.31 24.15 -25.64
N SER A 125 17.91 25.41 -25.84
CA SER A 125 17.01 26.13 -24.93
C SER A 125 15.63 25.49 -24.89
N PHE A 126 15.10 25.11 -26.06
CA PHE A 126 13.80 24.46 -26.16
C PHE A 126 13.76 23.15 -25.36
N LEU A 127 14.76 22.28 -25.51
CA LEU A 127 14.83 21.00 -24.81
C LEU A 127 14.94 21.18 -23.29
N TYR A 128 15.84 22.03 -22.81
CA TYR A 128 16.02 22.28 -21.38
C TYR A 128 14.80 22.98 -20.73
N LYS A 129 14.14 23.90 -21.43
CA LYS A 129 13.03 24.68 -20.84
C LYS A 129 11.69 23.98 -20.89
N ASN A 130 11.41 23.16 -21.90
CA ASN A 130 10.07 22.61 -22.14
C ASN A 130 9.92 21.16 -21.66
N PHE A 131 11.03 20.48 -21.34
CA PHE A 131 11.00 19.09 -20.89
C PHE A 131 11.52 18.96 -19.47
N SER A 132 10.95 18.01 -18.73
CA SER A 132 11.46 17.59 -17.43
C SER A 132 12.63 16.62 -17.60
N GLY A 133 13.58 16.61 -16.68
CA GLY A 133 14.67 15.64 -16.65
C GLY A 133 15.79 15.84 -17.68
N VAL A 134 15.74 16.93 -18.47
CA VAL A 134 16.73 17.26 -19.49
C VAL A 134 17.70 18.31 -18.98
N SER A 135 18.95 17.94 -18.73
CA SER A 135 20.03 18.88 -18.43
C SER A 135 20.56 19.55 -19.71
N SER A 136 21.29 20.65 -19.58
CA SER A 136 21.97 21.30 -20.72
C SER A 136 22.92 20.33 -21.45
N ARG A 137 23.59 19.43 -20.70
CA ARG A 137 24.43 18.37 -21.27
C ARG A 137 23.60 17.35 -22.06
N ALA A 138 22.52 16.85 -21.46
CA ALA A 138 21.65 15.87 -22.11
C ALA A 138 21.00 16.46 -23.38
N ALA A 139 20.59 17.74 -23.36
CA ALA A 139 20.05 18.42 -24.53
C ALA A 139 21.03 18.43 -25.71
N LYS A 140 22.32 18.66 -25.47
CA LYS A 140 23.34 18.61 -26.55
C LYS A 140 23.53 17.20 -27.08
N GLN A 141 23.63 16.22 -26.19
CA GLN A 141 23.78 14.80 -26.55
C GLN A 141 22.60 14.28 -27.37
N LEU A 142 21.37 14.66 -27.00
CA LEU A 142 20.15 14.33 -27.75
C LEU A 142 20.17 14.91 -29.17
N LEU A 143 20.63 16.15 -29.32
CA LEU A 143 20.71 16.81 -30.62
C LEU A 143 21.80 16.22 -31.50
N GLU A 144 22.93 15.85 -30.90
CA GLU A 144 24.01 15.15 -31.59
C GLU A 144 23.54 13.77 -32.10
N ALA A 145 22.88 12.98 -31.24
CA ALA A 145 22.29 11.69 -31.63
C ALA A 145 21.23 11.82 -32.74
N ALA A 146 20.44 12.90 -32.71
CA ALA A 146 19.43 13.18 -33.71
C ALA A 146 19.96 13.83 -35.01
N GLY A 147 21.25 14.22 -35.06
CA GLY A 147 21.82 14.95 -36.20
C GLY A 147 21.25 16.36 -36.39
N VAL A 148 20.83 17.01 -35.31
CA VAL A 148 20.20 18.34 -35.32
C VAL A 148 21.18 19.38 -34.79
N LEU A 149 21.32 20.50 -35.50
CA LEU A 149 22.19 21.60 -35.06
C LEU A 149 21.65 22.27 -33.78
N GLU A 150 22.50 22.51 -32.79
CA GLU A 150 22.13 23.18 -31.53
C GLU A 150 21.47 24.56 -31.73
N LYS A 151 21.92 25.28 -32.76
CA LYS A 151 21.44 26.63 -33.11
C LYS A 151 20.19 26.62 -33.99
N ALA A 152 19.68 25.46 -34.38
CA ALA A 152 18.45 25.36 -35.14
C ALA A 152 17.27 25.96 -34.35
N LYS A 153 16.35 26.61 -35.05
CA LYS A 153 15.12 27.12 -34.45
C LYS A 153 14.09 25.98 -34.38
N PRO A 154 13.35 25.80 -33.28
CA PRO A 154 12.30 24.79 -33.18
C PRO A 154 11.28 24.86 -34.31
N LYS A 155 10.85 26.08 -34.69
CA LYS A 155 9.89 26.29 -35.79
C LYS A 155 10.39 25.88 -37.18
N SER A 156 11.71 25.80 -37.38
CA SER A 156 12.29 25.43 -38.69
C SER A 156 12.57 23.93 -38.82
N MET A 157 12.18 23.12 -37.82
CA MET A 157 12.41 21.68 -37.82
C MET A 157 11.59 20.98 -38.90
N LYS A 158 12.26 20.15 -39.70
CA LYS A 158 11.59 19.28 -40.68
C LYS A 158 10.99 18.05 -39.98
N PRO A 159 9.91 17.45 -40.51
CA PRO A 159 9.30 16.24 -39.95
C PRO A 159 10.29 15.10 -39.69
N ASP A 160 11.25 14.88 -40.60
CA ASP A 160 12.27 13.82 -40.44
C ASP A 160 13.22 14.09 -39.27
N GLN A 161 13.55 15.36 -39.02
CA GLN A 161 14.40 15.75 -37.89
C GLN A 161 13.65 15.61 -36.56
N ILE A 162 12.34 15.88 -36.56
CA ILE A 162 11.48 15.70 -35.38
C ILE A 162 11.37 14.20 -35.07
N ARG A 163 11.23 13.35 -36.10
CA ARG A 163 11.25 11.89 -35.93
C ARG A 163 12.59 11.40 -35.37
N ALA A 164 13.70 11.85 -35.93
CA ALA A 164 15.03 11.50 -35.44
C ALA A 164 15.24 11.92 -33.97
N LEU A 165 14.74 13.10 -33.58
CA LEU A 165 14.77 13.56 -32.19
C LEU A 165 13.91 12.69 -31.27
N LEU A 166 12.75 12.22 -31.74
CA LEU A 166 11.88 11.32 -31.00
C LEU A 166 12.53 9.94 -30.78
N GLU A 167 13.15 9.37 -31.82
CA GLU A 167 13.93 8.13 -31.73
C GLU A 167 15.09 8.29 -30.72
N ALA A 168 15.73 9.47 -30.68
CA ALA A 168 16.72 9.79 -29.67
C ALA A 168 16.14 9.89 -28.25
N PHE A 169 14.92 10.42 -28.09
CA PHE A 169 14.22 10.42 -26.79
C PHE A 169 13.91 9.00 -26.32
N GLN A 170 13.58 8.08 -27.23
CA GLN A 170 13.23 6.70 -26.88
C GLN A 170 14.46 5.80 -26.66
N GLY A 171 15.67 6.34 -26.87
CA GLY A 171 16.93 5.60 -26.75
C GLY A 171 17.25 4.72 -27.96
N GLU A 172 16.50 4.83 -29.05
CA GLU A 172 16.75 4.09 -30.30
C GLU A 172 17.97 4.64 -31.05
N ARG A 173 18.22 5.95 -30.94
CA ARG A 173 19.45 6.59 -31.44
C ARG A 173 20.48 6.70 -30.34
N LEU A 174 21.60 6.03 -30.56
CA LEU A 174 22.71 5.96 -29.62
C LEU A 174 23.74 7.05 -29.92
N LEU A 175 24.34 7.58 -28.87
CA LEU A 175 25.52 8.43 -28.94
C LEU A 175 26.68 7.65 -28.30
N ASN A 176 27.71 7.33 -29.08
CA ASN A 176 28.85 6.50 -28.62
C ASN A 176 28.37 5.15 -28.04
N ASP A 177 27.51 4.44 -28.78
CA ASP A 177 26.92 3.15 -28.40
C ASP A 177 26.10 3.15 -27.10
N LYS A 178 25.71 4.32 -26.60
CA LYS A 178 24.90 4.46 -25.38
C LYS A 178 23.68 5.35 -25.61
N ALA A 179 22.56 4.97 -25.01
CA ALA A 179 21.38 5.82 -24.96
C ALA A 179 21.66 7.04 -24.07
N VAL A 180 21.08 8.19 -24.43
CA VAL A 180 21.26 9.41 -23.64
C VAL A 180 20.53 9.27 -22.32
N LYS A 181 21.28 9.31 -21.20
CA LYS A 181 20.69 9.19 -19.86
C LYS A 181 19.94 10.48 -19.49
N LEU A 182 18.64 10.34 -19.27
CA LEU A 182 17.76 11.39 -18.75
C LEU A 182 17.47 11.17 -17.26
N LEU A 183 17.20 12.26 -16.56
CA LEU A 183 16.80 12.20 -15.16
C LEU A 183 15.30 11.89 -15.08
N ASN A 184 14.91 11.14 -14.06
CA ASN A 184 13.49 10.87 -13.83
C ASN A 184 12.71 12.17 -13.58
N PRO A 185 11.46 12.27 -14.07
CA PRO A 185 10.58 13.38 -13.73
C PRO A 185 10.30 13.43 -12.22
N PRO A 186 10.05 14.62 -11.67
CA PRO A 186 9.74 14.77 -10.26
C PRO A 186 8.39 14.11 -9.91
N THR A 187 8.29 13.55 -8.71
CA THR A 187 7.12 12.78 -8.24
C THR A 187 6.14 13.60 -7.40
N ASN A 188 6.49 14.85 -7.06
CA ASN A 188 5.66 15.80 -6.29
C ASN A 188 4.38 16.25 -7.02
N CYS A 189 4.21 15.86 -8.28
CA CYS A 189 3.02 16.11 -9.08
C CYS A 189 1.87 15.12 -8.84
N LEU A 190 2.07 14.12 -7.99
CA LEU A 190 1.06 13.11 -7.65
C LEU A 190 0.33 13.47 -6.35
N SER A 191 -0.96 13.13 -6.29
CA SER A 191 -1.81 13.26 -5.09
C SER A 191 -2.43 11.91 -4.74
N PRO A 192 -1.66 10.98 -4.13
CA PRO A 192 -2.20 9.71 -3.65
C PRO A 192 -3.30 9.95 -2.60
N ILE A 193 -4.12 8.94 -2.35
CA ILE A 193 -5.17 8.99 -1.32
C ILE A 193 -4.55 8.87 0.06
N GLU A 194 -3.48 8.10 0.22
CA GLU A 194 -2.81 7.71 1.48
C GLU A 194 -3.50 6.55 2.21
N GLU A 195 -2.70 5.68 2.84
CA GLU A 195 -3.13 4.39 3.42
C GLU A 195 -4.26 4.51 4.46
N LEU A 196 -4.14 5.48 5.38
CA LEU A 196 -5.13 5.71 6.43
C LEU A 196 -6.45 6.22 5.87
N LEU A 197 -6.40 7.07 4.84
CA LEU A 197 -7.59 7.62 4.20
C LEU A 197 -8.32 6.54 3.40
N ILE A 198 -7.59 5.62 2.75
CA ILE A 198 -8.19 4.43 2.13
C ILE A 198 -8.85 3.55 3.19
N LYS A 199 -8.18 3.32 4.33
CA LYS A 199 -8.74 2.53 5.44
C LYS A 199 -10.04 3.13 5.97
N LYS A 200 -10.06 4.45 6.24
CA LYS A 200 -11.27 5.20 6.64
C LYS A 200 -12.39 5.10 5.60
N GLY A 201 -12.05 5.29 4.32
CA GLY A 201 -13.00 5.26 3.22
C GLY A 201 -13.69 3.90 3.06
N LEU A 202 -12.92 2.81 3.18
CA LEU A 202 -13.42 1.44 3.13
C LEU A 202 -14.30 1.13 4.35
N SER A 203 -13.83 1.44 5.56
CA SER A 203 -14.57 1.20 6.81
C SER A 203 -15.88 2.00 6.93
N LYS A 204 -15.99 3.15 6.24
CA LYS A 204 -17.24 3.95 6.20
C LYS A 204 -18.39 3.20 5.52
N THR A 205 -18.05 2.44 4.48
CA THR A 205 -19.03 1.95 3.50
C THR A 205 -19.27 0.46 3.63
N ILE A 206 -18.33 -0.27 4.20
CA ILE A 206 -18.37 -1.73 4.35
C ILE A 206 -18.08 -2.04 5.82
N ASP A 207 -19.05 -2.67 6.49
CA ASP A 207 -18.86 -3.20 7.84
C ASP A 207 -17.85 -4.35 7.78
N SER A 208 -16.71 -4.18 8.44
CA SER A 208 -15.58 -5.10 8.30
C SER A 208 -14.86 -5.33 9.61
N ARG A 209 -14.32 -6.56 9.72
CA ARG A 209 -13.46 -6.97 10.83
C ARG A 209 -11.99 -6.72 10.52
N PHE A 210 -11.60 -6.70 9.24
CA PHE A 210 -10.21 -6.57 8.85
C PHE A 210 -10.07 -5.67 7.62
N VAL A 211 -9.21 -4.67 7.74
CA VAL A 211 -8.83 -3.77 6.66
C VAL A 211 -7.32 -3.65 6.66
N THR A 212 -6.73 -3.93 5.51
CA THR A 212 -5.31 -3.70 5.25
C THR A 212 -5.19 -2.81 4.02
N THR A 213 -4.29 -1.86 4.05
CA THR A 213 -4.04 -0.91 2.97
C THR A 213 -2.54 -0.75 2.80
N MET A 214 -2.13 -0.35 1.60
CA MET A 214 -0.73 -0.08 1.29
C MET A 214 -0.61 0.94 0.17
N THR A 215 0.35 1.86 0.31
CA THR A 215 0.72 2.85 -0.69
C THR A 215 2.18 2.63 -1.07
N ARG A 216 2.43 2.24 -2.32
CA ARG A 216 3.80 2.01 -2.83
C ARG A 216 4.51 3.35 -3.06
N SER A 217 5.85 3.33 -3.05
CA SER A 217 6.65 4.50 -3.45
C SER A 217 6.37 4.88 -4.92
N PRO A 218 6.37 6.17 -5.27
CA PRO A 218 6.18 6.61 -6.65
C PRO A 218 7.27 6.07 -7.58
N THR A 219 6.87 5.65 -8.78
CA THR A 219 7.77 5.19 -9.85
C THR A 219 7.43 5.91 -11.16
N VAL A 220 8.18 5.64 -12.23
CA VAL A 220 8.00 6.30 -13.52
C VAL A 220 7.87 5.24 -14.60
N SER A 221 6.83 5.35 -15.44
CA SER A 221 6.64 4.51 -16.62
C SER A 221 6.52 5.39 -17.86
N GLN A 222 7.32 5.12 -18.89
CA GLN A 222 7.32 5.89 -20.15
C GLN A 222 7.40 7.41 -19.92
N GLY A 223 8.20 7.86 -18.95
CA GLY A 223 8.34 9.27 -18.60
C GLY A 223 7.17 9.90 -17.83
N ASN A 224 6.18 9.12 -17.41
CA ASN A 224 5.07 9.58 -16.57
C ASN A 224 5.23 9.03 -15.14
N PRO A 225 5.36 9.89 -14.12
CA PRO A 225 5.26 9.46 -12.74
C PRO A 225 3.92 8.78 -12.48
N TYR A 226 3.96 7.70 -11.72
CA TYR A 226 2.77 7.04 -11.21
C TYR A 226 3.00 6.48 -9.81
N GLN A 227 1.92 6.25 -9.09
CA GLN A 227 1.92 5.65 -7.77
C GLN A 227 0.72 4.72 -7.65
N VAL A 228 0.94 3.56 -7.03
CA VAL A 228 -0.07 2.53 -6.85
C VAL A 228 -0.45 2.43 -5.38
N GLU A 229 -1.74 2.39 -5.11
CA GLU A 229 -2.29 2.17 -3.78
C GLU A 229 -3.30 1.03 -3.83
N VAL A 230 -3.26 0.17 -2.83
CA VAL A 230 -4.09 -1.02 -2.76
C VAL A 230 -4.74 -1.11 -1.39
N GLY A 231 -5.96 -1.61 -1.36
CA GLY A 231 -6.70 -1.87 -0.14
C GLY A 231 -7.41 -3.20 -0.24
N LEU A 232 -7.41 -3.96 0.85
CA LEU A 232 -8.19 -5.18 0.98
C LEU A 232 -9.01 -5.10 2.26
N ILE A 233 -10.31 -5.27 2.11
CA ILE A 233 -11.27 -5.33 3.21
C ILE A 233 -11.90 -6.71 3.24
N PHE A 234 -11.90 -7.33 4.41
CA PHE A 234 -12.47 -8.65 4.65
C PHE A 234 -13.49 -8.52 5.79
N GLY A 235 -14.73 -8.96 5.55
CA GLY A 235 -15.83 -8.72 6.47
C GLY A 235 -16.96 -9.72 6.34
N ASP A 236 -17.53 -10.12 7.48
CA ASP A 236 -18.58 -11.13 7.55
C ASP A 236 -19.93 -10.65 6.98
N GLY A 237 -20.07 -9.33 6.69
CA GLY A 237 -21.24 -8.73 6.03
C GLY A 237 -21.27 -8.90 4.50
N MET A 238 -20.26 -9.54 3.90
CA MET A 238 -20.18 -9.80 2.46
C MET A 238 -20.48 -11.27 2.14
N ALA A 239 -21.04 -11.52 0.95
CA ALA A 239 -21.37 -12.87 0.51
C ALA A 239 -20.11 -13.68 0.18
N ALA A 240 -19.86 -14.77 0.92
CA ALA A 240 -18.65 -15.58 0.80
C ALA A 240 -18.58 -16.43 -0.49
N ASP A 241 -19.71 -16.71 -1.10
CA ASP A 241 -19.86 -17.56 -2.30
C ASP A 241 -19.71 -16.78 -3.62
N LYS A 242 -19.70 -15.45 -3.56
CA LYS A 242 -19.63 -14.56 -4.73
C LYS A 242 -18.19 -14.13 -5.03
N PRO A 243 -17.90 -13.75 -6.30
CA PRO A 243 -16.65 -13.07 -6.63
C PRO A 243 -16.47 -11.83 -5.76
N VAL A 244 -15.24 -11.56 -5.35
CA VAL A 244 -14.89 -10.39 -4.54
C VAL A 244 -15.32 -9.09 -5.23
N GLU A 245 -15.68 -8.08 -4.45
CA GLU A 245 -15.99 -6.76 -5.01
C GLU A 245 -14.69 -6.07 -5.43
N VAL A 246 -14.51 -5.86 -6.74
CA VAL A 246 -13.33 -5.17 -7.28
C VAL A 246 -13.64 -3.69 -7.46
N LEU A 247 -12.93 -2.84 -6.70
CA LEU A 247 -13.03 -1.39 -6.74
C LEU A 247 -11.81 -0.80 -7.45
N ARG A 248 -12.01 -0.29 -8.66
CA ARG A 248 -10.94 0.27 -9.49
C ARG A 248 -11.01 1.79 -9.52
N PHE A 249 -9.86 2.43 -9.36
CA PHE A 249 -9.74 3.88 -9.39
C PHE A 249 -8.52 4.31 -10.21
N ALA A 250 -8.70 5.40 -10.97
CA ALA A 250 -7.62 6.10 -11.62
C ALA A 250 -7.74 7.60 -11.31
N ASN A 251 -6.68 8.21 -10.77
CA ASN A 251 -6.68 9.63 -10.37
C ASN A 251 -7.91 10.03 -9.56
N ARG A 252 -8.25 9.23 -8.55
CA ARG A 252 -9.43 9.40 -7.68
C ARG A 252 -10.81 9.28 -8.35
N VAL A 253 -10.86 8.80 -9.60
CA VAL A 253 -12.10 8.55 -10.35
C VAL A 253 -12.44 7.05 -10.35
N PRO A 254 -13.67 6.66 -9.95
CA PRO A 254 -14.14 5.28 -10.04
C PRO A 254 -14.25 4.78 -11.49
N LEU A 255 -13.78 3.57 -11.76
CA LEU A 255 -13.92 2.89 -13.05
C LEU A 255 -14.96 1.75 -12.93
N MET A 256 -16.16 1.95 -13.49
CA MET A 256 -17.29 1.02 -13.28
C MET A 256 -17.48 0.03 -14.44
N TYR A 257 -17.16 0.42 -15.66
CA TYR A 257 -17.42 -0.39 -16.85
C TYR A 257 -16.16 -1.13 -17.34
N GLN A 258 -16.34 -2.07 -18.28
CA GLN A 258 -15.26 -2.78 -18.98
C GLN A 258 -14.21 -3.45 -18.06
N GLN A 259 -14.65 -4.04 -16.95
CA GLN A 259 -13.77 -4.64 -15.95
C GLN A 259 -12.80 -5.70 -16.55
N GLY A 260 -13.30 -6.60 -17.42
CA GLY A 260 -12.48 -7.69 -17.97
C GLY A 260 -11.32 -7.23 -18.88
N GLY A 261 -11.37 -6.02 -19.43
CA GLY A 261 -10.29 -5.46 -20.24
C GLY A 261 -9.28 -4.60 -19.47
N CYS A 262 -9.55 -4.31 -18.19
CA CYS A 262 -8.78 -3.34 -17.43
C CYS A 262 -7.51 -3.94 -16.83
N LEU A 263 -6.38 -3.24 -16.99
CA LEU A 263 -5.10 -3.56 -16.36
C LEU A 263 -5.21 -3.92 -14.87
N LEU A 264 -5.91 -3.09 -14.10
CA LEU A 264 -6.07 -3.29 -12.65
C LEU A 264 -6.78 -4.60 -12.30
N THR A 265 -7.77 -5.02 -13.10
CA THR A 265 -8.44 -6.31 -12.89
C THR A 265 -7.53 -7.45 -13.28
N LYS A 266 -6.86 -7.36 -14.44
CA LYS A 266 -5.89 -8.37 -14.87
C LYS A 266 -4.77 -8.57 -13.83
N ALA A 267 -4.34 -7.49 -13.16
CA ALA A 267 -3.36 -7.58 -12.08
C ALA A 267 -3.88 -8.39 -10.88
N ILE A 268 -5.14 -8.20 -10.47
CA ILE A 268 -5.77 -9.03 -9.42
C ILE A 268 -5.88 -10.50 -9.87
N GLU A 269 -6.28 -10.74 -11.12
CA GLU A 269 -6.43 -12.08 -11.69
C GLU A 269 -5.10 -12.84 -11.84
N SER A 270 -3.98 -12.11 -11.93
CA SER A 270 -2.63 -12.68 -12.07
C SER A 270 -2.06 -13.27 -10.77
N VAL A 271 -2.70 -13.02 -9.63
CA VAL A 271 -2.30 -13.51 -8.31
C VAL A 271 -3.07 -14.78 -7.96
N ASP A 272 -2.37 -15.79 -7.44
CA ASP A 272 -2.98 -17.03 -6.92
C ASP A 272 -3.44 -16.82 -5.47
N TRP A 273 -4.69 -16.40 -5.32
CA TRP A 273 -5.26 -16.02 -4.02
C TRP A 273 -5.54 -17.20 -3.10
N ARG A 274 -5.51 -18.43 -3.62
CA ARG A 274 -5.66 -19.66 -2.82
C ARG A 274 -4.58 -19.79 -1.77
N GLN A 275 -3.37 -19.35 -2.11
CA GLN A 275 -2.22 -19.34 -1.22
C GLN A 275 -2.40 -18.38 -0.04
N TYR A 276 -3.36 -17.45 -0.15
CA TYR A 276 -3.67 -16.42 0.84
C TYR A 276 -5.00 -16.65 1.56
N GLY A 277 -5.66 -17.79 1.34
CA GLY A 277 -6.87 -18.19 2.07
C GLY A 277 -8.20 -17.77 1.45
N MET A 278 -8.21 -17.32 0.18
CA MET A 278 -9.44 -17.11 -0.58
C MET A 278 -9.73 -18.28 -1.53
N ASP A 279 -10.99 -18.44 -1.94
CA ASP A 279 -11.37 -19.45 -2.92
C ASP A 279 -11.16 -18.90 -4.34
N GLN A 280 -10.63 -19.71 -5.26
CA GLN A 280 -10.38 -19.32 -6.64
C GLN A 280 -10.32 -20.58 -7.51
N ALA A 281 -11.47 -20.98 -8.05
CA ALA A 281 -11.58 -22.17 -8.89
C ALA A 281 -10.61 -22.08 -10.09
N GLY A 282 -9.71 -23.06 -10.22
CA GLY A 282 -8.75 -23.12 -11.32
C GLY A 282 -7.54 -22.18 -11.19
N GLY A 283 -7.39 -21.44 -10.09
CA GLY A 283 -6.21 -20.58 -9.82
C GLY A 283 -6.03 -19.42 -10.80
N ARG A 284 -7.07 -19.05 -11.55
CA ARG A 284 -7.10 -17.95 -12.52
C ARG A 284 -8.39 -17.18 -12.38
N GLY A 285 -8.36 -15.88 -12.69
CA GLY A 285 -9.53 -15.00 -12.64
C GLY A 285 -9.74 -14.37 -11.26
N VAL A 286 -10.88 -13.72 -11.07
CA VAL A 286 -11.17 -13.01 -9.81
C VAL A 286 -11.50 -14.01 -8.69
N PRO A 287 -10.90 -13.90 -7.50
CA PRO A 287 -11.19 -14.80 -6.38
C PRO A 287 -12.63 -14.61 -5.87
N LYS A 288 -13.09 -15.61 -5.12
CA LYS A 288 -14.37 -15.61 -4.40
C LYS A 288 -14.13 -15.50 -2.91
N GLY A 289 -15.00 -14.77 -2.24
CA GLY A 289 -14.93 -14.60 -0.81
C GLY A 289 -15.60 -13.31 -0.33
N PRO A 290 -15.78 -13.17 0.99
CA PRO A 290 -16.41 -12.02 1.60
C PRO A 290 -15.39 -10.88 1.73
N ALA A 291 -14.89 -10.41 0.59
CA ALA A 291 -13.85 -9.40 0.51
C ALA A 291 -14.11 -8.39 -0.61
N ALA A 292 -13.57 -7.18 -0.44
CA ALA A 292 -13.43 -6.21 -1.51
C ALA A 292 -11.97 -5.81 -1.68
N ILE A 293 -11.55 -5.64 -2.93
CA ILE A 293 -10.18 -5.27 -3.30
C ILE A 293 -10.25 -3.92 -4.00
N LEU A 294 -9.61 -2.92 -3.40
CA LEU A 294 -9.42 -1.59 -3.92
C LEU A 294 -8.06 -1.48 -4.61
N VAL A 295 -8.06 -0.93 -5.81
CA VAL A 295 -6.84 -0.61 -6.56
C VAL A 295 -6.94 0.81 -7.08
N HIS A 296 -5.98 1.65 -6.72
CA HIS A 296 -5.88 3.02 -7.17
C HIS A 296 -4.55 3.22 -7.90
N LEU A 297 -4.64 3.82 -9.09
CA LEU A 297 -3.49 4.30 -9.85
C LEU A 297 -3.56 5.83 -9.93
N ALA A 298 -2.57 6.50 -9.32
CA ALA A 298 -2.35 7.93 -9.51
C ALA A 298 -1.25 8.13 -10.55
N SER A 299 -1.50 8.89 -11.62
CA SER A 299 -0.48 9.25 -12.62
C SER A 299 -0.80 10.57 -13.31
N THR A 300 0.22 11.26 -13.80
CA THR A 300 0.05 12.45 -14.64
C THR A 300 -0.63 12.15 -15.97
N ASN A 301 -0.42 10.94 -16.50
CA ASN A 301 -1.04 10.48 -17.73
C ASN A 301 -1.44 9.01 -17.62
N VAL A 302 -2.75 8.78 -17.47
CA VAL A 302 -3.32 7.44 -17.38
C VAL A 302 -3.68 6.95 -18.79
N GLN A 303 -3.16 5.79 -19.18
CA GLN A 303 -3.42 5.16 -20.47
C GLN A 303 -4.75 4.40 -20.43
N PHE A 304 -5.75 4.89 -21.16
CA PHE A 304 -7.07 4.25 -21.27
C PHE A 304 -7.20 3.45 -22.56
N THR A 305 -8.01 2.38 -22.53
CA THR A 305 -8.32 1.56 -23.72
C THR A 305 -9.23 2.27 -24.71
N SER A 306 -10.02 3.24 -24.24
CA SER A 306 -10.98 3.99 -25.05
C SER A 306 -11.14 5.43 -24.54
N GLU A 307 -11.69 6.28 -25.39
CA GLU A 307 -12.00 7.69 -25.07
C GLU A 307 -13.02 7.83 -23.92
N ALA A 308 -13.81 6.79 -23.66
CA ALA A 308 -14.76 6.73 -22.56
C ALA A 308 -14.08 6.65 -21.17
N LYS A 309 -12.78 6.34 -21.11
CA LYS A 309 -11.97 6.28 -19.88
C LYS A 309 -12.45 5.29 -18.81
N GLU A 310 -13.04 4.16 -19.24
CA GLU A 310 -13.61 3.15 -18.33
C GLU A 310 -12.65 2.01 -17.93
N ALA A 311 -11.58 1.81 -18.70
CA ALA A 311 -10.60 0.77 -18.47
C ALA A 311 -9.20 1.24 -18.83
N LEU A 312 -8.23 0.77 -18.06
CA LEU A 312 -6.82 1.06 -18.28
C LEU A 312 -6.23 0.09 -19.31
N ALA A 313 -5.43 0.65 -20.22
CA ALA A 313 -4.68 -0.10 -21.21
C ALA A 313 -3.56 -0.94 -20.56
N GLU A 314 -3.10 -1.94 -21.28
CA GLU A 314 -2.08 -2.86 -20.79
C GLU A 314 -0.70 -2.20 -20.78
N ASN A 315 -0.05 -2.19 -19.61
CA ASN A 315 1.29 -1.67 -19.41
C ASN A 315 2.02 -2.60 -18.43
N GLY A 316 3.09 -3.25 -18.89
CA GLY A 316 3.81 -4.27 -18.12
C GLY A 316 4.44 -3.72 -16.84
N GLU A 317 5.06 -2.53 -16.90
CA GLU A 317 5.71 -1.91 -15.74
C GLU A 317 4.69 -1.61 -14.63
N VAL A 318 3.55 -1.02 -15.00
CA VAL A 318 2.47 -0.72 -14.05
C VAL A 318 1.81 -2.00 -13.55
N MET A 319 1.64 -3.02 -14.41
CA MET A 319 1.05 -4.31 -14.03
C MET A 319 1.90 -5.00 -12.96
N ASP A 320 3.22 -5.06 -13.15
CA ASP A 320 4.13 -5.70 -12.21
C ASP A 320 4.14 -4.99 -10.86
N GLU A 321 4.07 -3.66 -10.86
CA GLU A 321 4.02 -2.88 -9.62
C GLU A 321 2.70 -3.08 -8.86
N VAL A 322 1.56 -3.10 -9.57
CA VAL A 322 0.26 -3.43 -8.97
C VAL A 322 0.26 -4.87 -8.45
N ARG A 323 0.86 -5.81 -9.17
CA ARG A 323 0.95 -7.22 -8.76
C ARG A 323 1.78 -7.39 -7.49
N LYS A 324 2.95 -6.75 -7.39
CA LYS A 324 3.76 -6.74 -6.16
C LYS A 324 2.95 -6.23 -4.99
N ALA A 325 2.21 -5.13 -5.20
CA ALA A 325 1.35 -4.57 -4.17
C ALA A 325 0.28 -5.58 -3.69
N MET A 326 -0.39 -6.28 -4.63
CA MET A 326 -1.39 -7.31 -4.30
C MET A 326 -0.82 -8.52 -3.55
N LEU A 327 0.39 -8.97 -3.88
CA LEU A 327 1.04 -10.10 -3.19
C LEU A 327 1.26 -9.78 -1.71
N GLU A 328 1.64 -8.54 -1.40
CA GLU A 328 1.83 -8.06 -0.03
C GLU A 328 0.50 -8.01 0.74
N MET A 329 -0.56 -7.50 0.09
CA MET A 329 -1.92 -7.56 0.66
C MET A 329 -2.37 -8.99 0.97
N GLY A 330 -2.07 -9.93 0.05
CA GLY A 330 -2.35 -11.35 0.23
C GLY A 330 -1.63 -11.95 1.45
N ARG A 331 -0.35 -11.61 1.66
CA ARG A 331 0.40 -12.03 2.86
C ARG A 331 -0.24 -11.49 4.15
N GLY A 332 -0.66 -10.23 4.15
CA GLY A 332 -1.38 -9.60 5.26
C GLY A 332 -2.69 -10.33 5.59
N LEU A 333 -3.50 -10.62 4.57
CA LEU A 333 -4.75 -11.39 4.73
C LEU A 333 -4.49 -12.79 5.30
N ARG A 334 -3.52 -13.51 4.74
CA ARG A 334 -3.18 -14.87 5.21
C ARG A 334 -2.82 -14.87 6.69
N LYS A 335 -1.97 -13.93 7.11
CA LYS A 335 -1.55 -13.77 8.50
C LYS A 335 -2.75 -13.51 9.42
N HIS A 336 -3.67 -12.65 9.00
CA HIS A 336 -4.90 -12.40 9.75
C HIS A 336 -5.79 -13.66 9.87
N LEU A 337 -6.01 -14.38 8.77
CA LEU A 337 -6.81 -15.60 8.76
C LEU A 337 -6.20 -16.72 9.63
N GLU A 338 -4.87 -16.88 9.58
CA GLU A 338 -4.13 -17.82 10.43
C GLU A 338 -4.24 -17.43 11.91
N LYS A 339 -4.08 -16.14 12.24
CA LYS A 339 -4.27 -15.61 13.60
C LYS A 339 -5.70 -15.88 14.10
N LYS A 340 -6.72 -15.54 13.31
CA LYS A 340 -8.13 -15.79 13.65
C LYS A 340 -8.41 -17.27 13.91
N LYS A 341 -7.91 -18.16 13.04
CA LYS A 341 -8.07 -19.62 13.19
C LYS A 341 -7.39 -20.15 14.46
N LYS A 342 -6.21 -19.64 14.83
CA LYS A 342 -5.52 -20.01 16.07
C LYS A 342 -6.28 -19.51 17.30
N MET A 343 -6.74 -18.27 17.29
CA MET A 343 -7.50 -17.67 18.40
C MET A 343 -8.79 -18.44 18.69
N VAL A 344 -9.56 -18.82 17.66
CA VAL A 344 -10.79 -19.60 17.84
C VAL A 344 -10.51 -20.94 18.52
N LYS A 345 -9.49 -21.69 18.08
CA LYS A 345 -9.12 -22.96 18.72
C LYS A 345 -8.68 -22.81 20.18
N VAL A 346 -8.02 -21.70 20.49
CA VAL A 346 -7.54 -21.41 21.85
C VAL A 346 -8.70 -21.03 22.74
N GLN A 347 -9.65 -20.25 22.23
CA GLN A 347 -10.89 -19.92 22.91
C GLN A 347 -11.73 -21.17 23.19
N GLU A 348 -11.95 -22.03 22.19
CA GLU A 348 -12.65 -23.31 22.36
C GLU A 348 -11.96 -24.20 23.41
N LYS A 349 -10.62 -24.25 23.39
CA LYS A 349 -9.84 -24.98 24.39
C LYS A 349 -9.98 -24.36 25.78
N PHE A 350 -9.98 -23.03 25.89
CA PHE A 350 -10.09 -22.32 27.16
C PHE A 350 -11.47 -22.51 27.80
N GLU A 351 -12.55 -22.38 27.01
CA GLU A 351 -13.92 -22.67 27.44
C GLU A 351 -14.07 -24.12 27.89
N LEU A 352 -13.58 -25.07 27.09
CA LEU A 352 -13.58 -26.49 27.44
C LEU A 352 -12.84 -26.76 28.75
N VAL A 353 -11.67 -26.13 28.95
CA VAL A 353 -10.86 -26.31 30.17
C VAL A 353 -11.54 -25.69 31.39
N ASN A 354 -12.11 -24.49 31.27
CA ASN A 354 -12.78 -23.81 32.38
C ASN A 354 -14.09 -24.47 32.78
N ASP A 355 -14.80 -25.10 31.85
CA ASP A 355 -16.06 -25.78 32.18
C ASP A 355 -15.83 -27.21 32.67
N ILE A 356 -14.95 -27.96 31.99
CA ILE A 356 -14.76 -29.40 32.26
C ILE A 356 -13.87 -29.63 33.48
N ILE A 357 -12.76 -28.91 33.64
CA ILE A 357 -11.79 -29.21 34.70
C ILE A 357 -12.39 -28.98 36.10
N PRO A 358 -13.10 -27.87 36.39
CA PRO A 358 -13.80 -27.71 37.66
C PRO A 358 -14.88 -28.76 37.89
N ALA A 359 -15.66 -29.12 36.86
CA ALA A 359 -16.68 -30.16 36.99
C ALA A 359 -16.09 -31.55 37.30
N ILE A 360 -14.94 -31.89 36.70
CA ILE A 360 -14.21 -33.12 37.04
C ILE A 360 -13.66 -33.04 38.46
N ALA A 361 -13.08 -31.91 38.85
CA ALA A 361 -12.49 -31.71 40.16
C ALA A 361 -13.54 -31.80 41.27
N GLU A 362 -14.70 -31.18 41.09
CA GLU A 362 -15.83 -31.23 42.02
C GLU A 362 -16.37 -32.66 42.18
N LYS A 363 -16.62 -33.36 41.06
CA LYS A 363 -17.09 -34.76 41.12
C LYS A 363 -16.07 -35.68 41.78
N SER A 364 -14.79 -35.53 41.45
CA SER A 364 -13.72 -36.35 42.02
C SER A 364 -13.54 -36.08 43.53
N ALA A 365 -13.61 -34.80 43.92
CA ALA A 365 -13.58 -34.37 45.32
C ALA A 365 -14.78 -34.91 46.11
N ALA A 366 -15.98 -34.90 45.52
CA ALA A 366 -17.20 -35.44 46.12
C ALA A 366 -17.12 -36.97 46.33
N ILE A 367 -16.62 -37.72 45.33
CA ILE A 367 -16.44 -39.18 45.43
C ILE A 367 -15.44 -39.53 46.53
N LEU A 368 -14.34 -38.77 46.64
CA LEU A 368 -13.27 -39.03 47.60
C LEU A 368 -13.48 -38.32 48.96
N GLN A 369 -14.57 -37.57 49.13
CA GLN A 369 -14.88 -36.73 50.29
C GLN A 369 -13.71 -35.82 50.71
N ARG A 370 -13.08 -35.16 49.74
CA ARG A 370 -11.94 -34.23 49.94
C ARG A 370 -12.28 -32.83 49.43
N PRO A 371 -11.56 -31.78 49.88
CA PRO A 371 -11.72 -30.45 49.31
C PRO A 371 -11.29 -30.44 47.83
N VAL A 372 -11.91 -29.56 47.05
CA VAL A 372 -11.56 -29.36 45.62
C VAL A 372 -10.11 -28.91 45.52
N PRO A 373 -9.27 -29.57 44.70
CA PRO A 373 -7.87 -29.21 44.54
C PRO A 373 -7.72 -27.87 43.80
N ASP A 374 -6.62 -27.16 44.04
CA ASP A 374 -6.27 -25.97 43.26
C ASP A 374 -6.00 -26.33 41.79
N LEU A 375 -6.74 -25.69 40.88
CA LEU A 375 -6.75 -25.99 39.46
C LEU A 375 -5.82 -25.08 38.66
N ALA A 376 -5.34 -23.98 39.23
CA ALA A 376 -4.57 -22.95 38.52
C ALA A 376 -3.33 -23.54 37.81
N GLY A 377 -2.59 -24.41 38.50
CA GLY A 377 -1.40 -25.07 37.94
C GLY A 377 -1.70 -26.13 36.87
N SER A 378 -2.89 -26.74 36.90
CA SER A 378 -3.33 -27.74 35.91
C SER A 378 -3.85 -27.05 34.65
N ILE A 379 -4.66 -26.00 34.80
CA ILE A 379 -5.15 -25.14 33.72
C ILE A 379 -3.97 -24.55 32.94
N THR A 380 -2.99 -23.99 33.66
CA THR A 380 -1.75 -23.47 33.09
C THR A 380 -1.01 -24.52 32.26
N ARG A 381 -0.82 -25.74 32.80
CA ARG A 381 -0.15 -26.84 32.07
C ARG A 381 -0.90 -27.29 30.81
N ILE A 382 -2.23 -27.32 30.86
CA ILE A 382 -3.06 -27.72 29.71
C ILE A 382 -2.95 -26.67 28.60
N MET A 383 -2.98 -25.38 28.96
CA MET A 383 -2.87 -24.28 28.00
C MET A 383 -1.49 -24.25 27.33
N GLY A 384 -0.42 -24.29 28.12
CA GLY A 384 0.95 -24.52 27.63
C GLY A 384 1.49 -23.46 26.67
N ALA A 385 0.91 -22.26 26.66
CA ALA A 385 1.23 -21.19 25.70
C ALA A 385 1.21 -19.81 26.35
N VAL A 386 1.87 -18.84 25.72
CA VAL A 386 1.76 -17.43 26.12
C VAL A 386 0.69 -16.78 25.25
N ILE A 387 -0.24 -16.04 25.85
CA ILE A 387 -1.34 -15.37 25.15
C ILE A 387 -1.13 -13.87 25.23
N ALA A 388 -1.22 -13.18 24.09
CA ALA A 388 -1.19 -11.74 23.98
C ALA A 388 -2.56 -11.22 23.52
N GLU A 389 -3.16 -10.36 24.32
CA GLU A 389 -4.40 -9.65 23.98
C GLU A 389 -4.10 -8.17 23.82
N SER A 390 -4.52 -7.60 22.70
CA SER A 390 -4.39 -6.17 22.41
C SER A 390 -5.76 -5.53 22.34
N THR A 391 -5.96 -4.47 23.11
CA THR A 391 -7.17 -3.66 23.07
C THR A 391 -6.80 -2.25 22.65
N THR A 392 -7.52 -1.74 21.65
CA THR A 392 -7.33 -0.39 21.11
C THR A 392 -8.64 0.36 21.26
N THR A 393 -8.64 1.46 22.00
CA THR A 393 -9.84 2.25 22.28
C THR A 393 -9.61 3.73 22.02
N TRP A 394 -10.54 4.37 21.32
CA TRP A 394 -10.53 5.83 21.15
C TRP A 394 -11.07 6.53 22.40
N ASN A 395 -10.23 7.37 23.02
CA ASN A 395 -10.61 8.16 24.17
C ASN A 395 -11.21 9.51 23.70
N LYS A 396 -12.49 9.73 24.02
CA LYS A 396 -13.23 10.92 23.59
C LYS A 396 -12.78 12.20 24.29
N GLU A 397 -12.22 12.10 25.49
CA GLU A 397 -11.83 13.26 26.31
C GLU A 397 -10.44 13.75 25.95
N THR A 398 -9.46 12.83 25.89
CA THR A 398 -8.08 13.16 25.55
C THR A 398 -7.85 13.29 24.04
N LYS A 399 -8.79 12.78 23.22
CA LYS A 399 -8.65 12.66 21.76
C LYS A 399 -7.42 11.85 21.33
N MET A 400 -7.07 10.86 22.16
CA MET A 400 -5.97 9.93 21.90
C MET A 400 -6.50 8.52 21.69
N VAL A 401 -5.72 7.67 21.02
CA VAL A 401 -5.98 6.24 20.93
C VAL A 401 -5.23 5.55 22.05
N ASP A 402 -5.96 5.05 23.05
CA ASP A 402 -5.40 4.29 24.17
C ASP A 402 -5.23 2.82 23.75
N ILE A 403 -4.02 2.29 23.90
CA ILE A 403 -3.66 0.91 23.55
C ILE A 403 -3.17 0.20 24.80
N ALA A 404 -3.74 -0.98 25.06
CA ALA A 404 -3.32 -1.87 26.13
C ALA A 404 -2.99 -3.24 25.54
N ILE A 405 -1.77 -3.72 25.77
CA ILE A 405 -1.33 -5.06 25.38
C ILE A 405 -1.06 -5.87 26.65
N LYS A 406 -1.82 -6.94 26.85
CA LYS A 406 -1.70 -7.85 27.99
C LYS A 406 -1.08 -9.16 27.54
N LEU A 407 0.01 -9.57 28.19
CA LEU A 407 0.64 -10.87 28.00
C LEU A 407 0.40 -11.74 29.22
N PHE A 408 -0.08 -12.96 28.98
CA PHE A 408 -0.30 -13.98 30.00
C PHE A 408 0.60 -15.18 29.73
N ASN A 409 1.44 -15.57 30.71
CA ASN A 409 2.29 -16.74 30.57
C ASN A 409 1.60 -18.00 31.13
N TYR A 410 0.88 -18.76 30.28
CA TYR A 410 0.36 -20.07 30.66
C TYR A 410 1.36 -21.22 30.40
N THR A 411 2.66 -20.99 30.49
CA THR A 411 3.66 -22.06 30.37
C THR A 411 4.21 -22.43 31.74
N SER A 412 4.75 -23.65 31.88
CA SER A 412 5.33 -24.14 33.14
C SER A 412 6.72 -23.58 33.48
N ARG A 413 7.28 -22.72 32.61
CA ARG A 413 8.61 -22.13 32.78
C ARG A 413 8.54 -20.62 32.60
N ALA A 414 9.48 -19.92 33.24
CA ALA A 414 9.66 -18.50 33.03
C ALA A 414 10.14 -18.24 31.59
N ARG A 415 9.66 -17.16 30.96
CA ARG A 415 9.96 -16.84 29.55
C ARG A 415 10.31 -15.37 29.39
N ALA A 416 11.36 -15.10 28.62
CA ALA A 416 11.73 -13.74 28.24
C ALA A 416 11.31 -13.46 26.79
N TYR A 417 10.69 -12.31 26.55
CA TYR A 417 10.25 -11.88 25.23
C TYR A 417 10.69 -10.44 24.95
N THR A 418 10.89 -10.14 23.67
CA THR A 418 10.82 -8.76 23.18
C THR A 418 9.51 -8.62 22.42
N LEU A 419 8.65 -7.72 22.88
CA LEU A 419 7.40 -7.41 22.22
C LEU A 419 7.61 -6.24 21.27
N LEU A 420 7.03 -6.30 20.08
CA LEU A 420 7.03 -5.20 19.14
C LEU A 420 5.60 -4.88 18.75
N ALA A 421 5.25 -3.61 18.59
CA ALA A 421 3.94 -3.20 18.10
C ALA A 421 4.09 -2.27 16.90
N SER A 422 3.18 -2.41 15.94
CA SER A 422 3.05 -1.43 14.87
C SER A 422 2.43 -0.13 15.41
N TRP A 423 2.86 1.00 14.87
CA TRP A 423 2.28 2.30 15.17
C TRP A 423 2.37 3.23 13.94
N PRO A 424 1.41 4.16 13.75
CA PRO A 424 1.29 4.96 12.53
C PRO A 424 2.25 6.16 12.49
N GLU A 425 3.56 5.89 12.51
CA GLU A 425 4.60 6.93 12.48
C GLU A 425 4.54 7.78 11.20
N SER A 426 4.35 7.14 10.04
CA SER A 426 4.27 7.79 8.73
C SER A 426 3.08 8.76 8.61
N ALA A 427 2.07 8.61 9.46
CA ALA A 427 0.92 9.50 9.52
C ALA A 427 1.12 10.72 10.43
N GLY A 428 2.27 10.82 11.12
CA GLY A 428 2.58 11.89 12.06
C GLY A 428 2.05 11.67 13.48
N ALA A 429 1.71 10.42 13.84
CA ALA A 429 1.32 10.11 15.21
C ALA A 429 2.53 10.18 16.16
N SER A 430 2.30 10.59 17.40
CA SER A 430 3.29 10.54 18.48
C SER A 430 2.83 9.60 19.59
N MET A 431 3.76 8.85 20.16
CA MET A 431 3.48 7.96 21.29
C MET A 431 3.60 8.76 22.60
N GLU A 432 2.51 8.82 23.36
CA GLU A 432 2.40 9.48 24.66
C GLU A 432 2.03 8.46 25.75
N ASN A 433 2.24 8.83 27.02
CA ASN A 433 1.88 8.00 28.18
C ASN A 433 2.46 6.57 28.18
N ASN A 434 3.55 6.32 27.44
CA ASN A 434 4.26 5.04 27.48
C ASN A 434 5.17 4.98 28.71
N THR A 435 4.61 4.53 29.84
CA THR A 435 5.32 4.39 31.11
C THR A 435 6.31 3.23 31.13
N THR A 436 6.19 2.30 30.18
CA THR A 436 7.01 1.08 30.08
C THR A 436 8.28 1.24 29.22
N GLY A 437 8.53 2.44 28.69
CA GLY A 437 9.73 2.75 27.89
C GLY A 437 9.74 2.07 26.51
N GLY A 438 10.86 1.47 26.13
CA GLY A 438 11.06 0.88 24.79
C GLY A 438 11.79 1.80 23.82
N ARG A 439 12.01 1.31 22.60
CA ARG A 439 12.77 2.02 21.55
C ARG A 439 12.14 1.83 20.18
N LYS A 440 12.29 2.85 19.32
CA LYS A 440 12.03 2.72 17.88
C LYS A 440 13.03 1.71 17.30
N GLU A 441 12.52 0.76 16.53
CA GLU A 441 13.36 -0.27 15.90
C GLU A 441 13.46 -0.14 14.37
N ALA A 442 12.37 0.32 13.75
CA ALA A 442 12.26 0.73 12.34
C ALA A 442 11.10 1.72 12.23
N THR A 443 10.92 2.36 11.06
CA THR A 443 9.74 3.19 10.81
C THR A 443 8.45 2.43 11.10
N GLY A 444 7.60 2.98 11.97
CA GLY A 444 6.30 2.39 12.31
C GLY A 444 6.35 1.14 13.19
N VAL A 445 7.51 0.79 13.78
CA VAL A 445 7.66 -0.34 14.72
C VAL A 445 8.34 0.10 16.02
N TRP A 446 7.65 -0.11 17.14
CA TRP A 446 8.17 0.14 18.49
C TRP A 446 8.42 -1.16 19.24
N ALA A 447 9.53 -1.26 19.98
CA ALA A 447 9.95 -2.47 20.66
C ALA A 447 10.14 -2.27 22.17
N TRP A 448 9.61 -3.21 22.96
CA TRP A 448 9.79 -3.34 24.41
C TRP A 448 10.53 -4.64 24.73
N LYS A 449 11.64 -4.52 25.46
CA LYS A 449 12.30 -5.69 26.05
C LYS A 449 11.63 -5.97 27.39
N LEU A 450 10.92 -7.09 27.49
CA LEU A 450 10.20 -7.45 28.71
C LEU A 450 11.15 -8.11 29.71
N GLU A 451 10.85 -7.91 30.98
CA GLU A 451 11.42 -8.74 32.05
C GLU A 451 10.94 -10.19 31.89
N THR A 452 11.63 -11.11 32.57
CA THR A 452 11.28 -12.53 32.47
C THR A 452 9.90 -12.74 33.10
N LEU A 453 8.93 -13.19 32.32
CA LEU A 453 7.57 -13.50 32.79
C LEU A 453 7.56 -14.87 33.47
N ASP A 454 7.20 -14.92 34.74
CA ASP A 454 7.04 -16.18 35.46
C ASP A 454 5.73 -16.91 35.08
N PRO A 455 5.64 -18.24 35.31
CA PRO A 455 4.41 -19.00 35.09
C PRO A 455 3.19 -18.42 35.82
N GLY A 456 2.11 -18.16 35.08
CA GLY A 456 0.86 -17.60 35.62
C GLY A 456 0.89 -16.08 35.83
N GLU A 457 2.01 -15.41 35.55
CA GLU A 457 2.12 -13.96 35.64
C GLU A 457 1.51 -13.26 34.43
N THR A 458 1.05 -12.04 34.65
CA THR A 458 0.49 -11.16 33.62
C THR A 458 1.31 -9.89 33.54
N TYR A 459 1.74 -9.52 32.33
CA TYR A 459 2.42 -8.27 32.06
C TYR A 459 1.54 -7.37 31.17
N THR A 460 1.37 -6.11 31.54
CA THR A 460 0.53 -5.16 30.78
C THR A 460 1.35 -3.97 30.32
N ILE A 461 1.33 -3.70 29.02
CA ILE A 461 1.89 -2.51 28.40
C ILE A 461 0.74 -1.57 28.05
N THR A 462 0.84 -0.30 28.45
CA THR A 462 -0.13 0.74 28.09
C THR A 462 0.58 1.94 27.51
N TYR A 463 0.06 2.45 26.40
CA TYR A 463 0.50 3.70 25.79
C TYR A 463 -0.67 4.35 25.05
N ALA A 464 -0.55 5.65 24.77
CA ALA A 464 -1.51 6.42 24.00
C ALA A 464 -0.87 6.92 22.70
N LEU A 465 -1.64 7.01 21.62
CA LEU A 465 -1.22 7.64 20.37
C LEU A 465 -1.96 8.97 20.20
N ASN A 466 -1.19 10.03 20.01
CA ASN A 466 -1.68 11.38 19.72
C ASN A 466 -1.52 11.69 18.22
N GLY A 467 -2.26 12.68 17.71
CA GLY A 467 -2.22 13.12 16.31
C GLY A 467 -3.10 12.31 15.35
N LEU A 468 -3.94 11.42 15.86
CA LEU A 468 -4.86 10.59 15.08
C LEU A 468 -6.31 11.09 15.23
N GLU A 469 -7.15 10.85 14.22
CA GLU A 469 -8.61 11.04 14.34
C GLU A 469 -9.30 9.75 14.80
N LYS A 470 -10.60 9.84 15.10
CA LYS A 470 -11.40 8.68 15.52
C LYS A 470 -11.51 7.69 14.35
N GLY A 471 -10.98 6.48 14.56
CA GLY A 471 -11.06 5.36 13.61
C GLY A 471 -9.81 5.17 12.74
N ASP A 472 -8.80 6.03 12.90
CA ASP A 472 -7.52 5.94 12.17
C ASP A 472 -6.77 4.65 12.54
N TRP A 473 -6.85 4.29 13.82
CA TRP A 473 -6.18 3.14 14.39
C TRP A 473 -7.16 2.32 15.22
N THR A 474 -7.59 1.19 14.67
CA THR A 474 -8.60 0.31 15.26
C THR A 474 -8.01 -0.99 15.80
N GLU A 475 -6.91 -1.44 15.22
CA GLU A 475 -6.21 -2.67 15.60
C GLU A 475 -4.72 -2.38 15.60
N THR A 476 -4.03 -2.86 16.64
CA THR A 476 -2.57 -2.81 16.75
C THR A 476 -2.01 -4.19 16.45
N ASP A 477 -1.13 -4.28 15.45
CA ASP A 477 -0.42 -5.53 15.20
C ASP A 477 0.70 -5.70 16.21
N VAL A 478 0.60 -6.76 17.00
CA VAL A 478 1.59 -7.15 17.99
C VAL A 478 2.47 -8.26 17.43
N PHE A 479 3.76 -8.10 17.63
CA PHE A 479 4.81 -9.04 17.24
C PHE A 479 5.65 -9.43 18.44
N TYR A 480 6.34 -10.57 18.34
CA TYR A 480 7.26 -11.01 19.39
C TYR A 480 8.58 -11.56 18.79
N ARG A 481 9.64 -11.45 19.60
CA ARG A 481 10.87 -12.24 19.49
C ARG A 481 11.05 -13.05 20.77
N GLY A 482 11.18 -14.37 20.62
CA GLY A 482 11.33 -15.31 21.72
C GLY A 482 11.33 -16.75 21.23
N SER A 483 11.60 -17.68 22.15
CA SER A 483 11.76 -19.11 21.85
C SER A 483 10.44 -19.86 21.70
N GLN A 484 9.41 -19.48 22.46
CA GLN A 484 8.09 -20.11 22.38
C GLN A 484 7.12 -19.20 21.61
N GLU A 485 6.15 -19.80 20.92
CA GLU A 485 5.13 -19.05 20.22
C GLU A 485 4.19 -18.30 21.19
N VAL A 486 3.98 -17.01 20.91
CA VAL A 486 2.98 -16.19 21.59
C VAL A 486 1.73 -16.15 20.73
N ILE A 487 0.62 -16.66 21.27
CA ILE A 487 -0.69 -16.69 20.62
C ILE A 487 -1.29 -15.28 20.67
N GLY A 488 -1.81 -14.78 19.55
CA GLY A 488 -2.34 -13.40 19.44
C GLY A 488 -1.32 -12.37 18.98
N ALA A 489 -0.02 -12.70 19.06
CA ALA A 489 1.07 -11.96 18.44
C ALA A 489 1.69 -12.75 17.28
N SER A 490 2.31 -12.06 16.34
CA SER A 490 3.01 -12.71 15.22
C SER A 490 4.51 -12.76 15.47
N LYS A 491 5.19 -13.82 15.03
CA LYS A 491 6.67 -13.81 15.08
C LYS A 491 7.16 -12.69 14.16
N MET A 492 8.10 -11.87 14.63
CA MET A 492 8.69 -10.85 13.79
C MET A 492 9.51 -11.50 12.66
N ASP A 493 9.25 -11.09 11.42
CA ASP A 493 10.01 -11.53 10.23
C ASP A 493 11.19 -10.57 10.02
N GLU A 494 12.41 -11.07 10.16
CA GLU A 494 13.63 -10.25 10.03
C GLU A 494 13.80 -9.68 8.62
N LYS A 495 13.34 -10.40 7.59
CA LYS A 495 13.42 -9.93 6.19
C LYS A 495 12.49 -8.75 5.92
N LEU A 496 11.30 -8.75 6.52
CA LEU A 496 10.36 -7.63 6.41
C LEU A 496 10.92 -6.39 7.11
N LEU A 497 11.57 -6.57 8.26
CA LEU A 497 12.20 -5.47 8.99
C LEU A 497 13.38 -4.87 8.21
N GLU A 498 14.17 -5.71 7.55
CA GLU A 498 15.24 -5.26 6.64
C GLU A 498 14.68 -4.51 5.43
N GLU A 499 13.56 -4.96 4.85
CA GLU A 499 12.92 -4.28 3.73
C GLU A 499 12.39 -2.89 4.11
N ILE A 500 11.80 -2.76 5.31
CA ILE A 500 11.36 -1.47 5.86
C ILE A 500 12.56 -0.54 6.08
N ARG A 501 13.67 -1.06 6.64
CA ARG A 501 14.91 -0.28 6.80
C ARG A 501 15.50 0.15 5.47
N ARG A 502 15.44 -0.72 4.46
CA ARG A 502 15.90 -0.40 3.10
C ARG A 502 15.02 0.65 2.43
N GLN A 503 13.72 0.64 2.68
CA GLN A 503 12.81 1.69 2.25
C GLN A 503 13.12 3.02 2.96
N GLU A 504 13.33 2.99 4.28
CA GLU A 504 13.71 4.17 5.08
C GLU A 504 15.03 4.79 4.57
N ALA A 505 16.05 3.98 4.26
CA ALA A 505 17.32 4.45 3.68
C ALA A 505 17.13 5.08 2.29
N ARG A 506 16.28 4.49 1.44
CA ARG A 506 15.93 5.04 0.13
C ARG A 506 15.19 6.37 0.22
N GLU A 507 14.28 6.52 1.18
CA GLU A 507 13.55 7.78 1.41
C GLU A 507 14.46 8.88 1.98
N GLN A 508 15.48 8.51 2.74
CA GLN A 508 16.50 9.42 3.28
C GLN A 508 17.60 9.78 2.26
N GLY A 509 17.59 9.17 1.07
CA GLY A 509 18.52 9.49 -0.02
C GLY A 509 19.92 8.90 0.15
N GLU A 510 20.07 7.86 0.96
CA GLU A 510 21.32 7.09 1.06
C GLU A 510 21.37 6.10 -0.12
N GLU A 511 22.10 6.44 -1.19
CA GLU A 511 22.46 5.49 -2.24
C GLU A 511 23.48 4.49 -1.68
N GLU A 512 23.04 3.28 -1.33
CA GLU A 512 23.98 2.16 -1.18
C GLU A 512 24.49 1.75 -2.57
N GLU A 513 25.71 2.19 -2.92
CA GLU A 513 26.58 1.39 -3.79
C GLU A 513 26.90 0.07 -3.05
N SER A 514 26.08 -0.96 -3.26
CA SER A 514 26.51 -2.33 -3.00
C SER A 514 26.88 -2.97 -4.33
N GLY A 515 28.19 -3.18 -4.48
CA GLY A 515 28.77 -3.96 -5.56
C GLY A 515 28.21 -5.38 -5.56
N GLU A 516 28.10 -5.93 -6.76
CA GLU A 516 27.83 -7.34 -7.01
C GLU A 516 28.94 -8.17 -6.37
N GLU A 517 28.65 -8.86 -5.27
CA GLU A 517 29.35 -10.10 -4.92
C GLU A 517 28.43 -11.27 -5.29
N GLU A 518 28.76 -11.91 -6.41
CA GLU A 518 28.29 -13.24 -6.75
C GLU A 518 28.65 -14.20 -5.61
N SER A 519 27.65 -14.69 -4.88
CA SER A 519 27.81 -15.88 -4.05
C SER A 519 27.41 -17.10 -4.87
N SER A 520 28.43 -17.77 -5.38
CA SER A 520 28.35 -19.12 -5.93
C SER A 520 27.77 -20.08 -4.88
N ILE A 521 26.67 -20.73 -5.26
CA ILE A 521 26.09 -21.85 -4.53
C ILE A 521 26.88 -23.09 -4.93
N GLU A 522 27.70 -23.63 -4.02
CA GLU A 522 28.18 -25.02 -4.11
C GLU A 522 27.61 -25.86 -2.97
N ASP A 523 27.06 -27.01 -3.36
CA ASP A 523 26.41 -28.02 -2.55
C ASP A 523 27.29 -28.57 -1.43
N ALA A 524 26.84 -28.45 -0.17
CA ALA A 524 27.40 -29.20 0.95
C ALA A 524 26.67 -30.55 1.09
N LYS A 525 27.30 -31.63 0.62
CA LYS A 525 27.03 -32.99 1.10
C LYS A 525 27.77 -33.22 2.41
N GLU A 526 27.05 -33.70 3.41
CA GLU A 526 27.57 -34.26 4.65
C GLU A 526 28.58 -35.38 4.37
N ASN A 527 29.75 -35.32 5.02
CA ASN A 527 30.49 -36.52 5.39
C ASN A 527 31.24 -36.25 6.70
N ASP A 528 31.02 -37.17 7.63
CA ASP A 528 31.44 -37.18 9.02
C ASP A 528 32.77 -37.94 9.14
N ALA A 529 33.83 -37.30 9.66
CA ALA A 529 35.01 -37.96 10.22
C ALA A 529 35.87 -36.98 11.08
N PRO A 530 36.43 -37.43 12.24
CA PRO A 530 37.01 -36.56 13.27
C PRO A 530 38.50 -36.20 13.04
N PRO A 531 39.06 -35.23 13.79
CA PRO A 531 40.21 -34.43 13.38
C PRO A 531 41.57 -35.02 13.84
N GLU A 532 42.60 -34.83 13.02
CA GLU A 532 44.00 -34.91 13.48
C GLU A 532 44.59 -33.50 13.64
N ILE A 533 45.24 -33.30 14.78
CA ILE A 533 45.80 -32.07 15.31
C ILE A 533 47.26 -31.97 14.84
N ALA A 534 47.66 -30.81 14.30
CA ALA A 534 49.06 -30.45 14.13
C ALA A 534 49.28 -28.98 14.49
N ASP A 535 50.14 -28.75 15.49
CA ASP A 535 50.92 -27.51 15.68
C ASP A 535 52.07 -27.90 16.65
N ASP A 536 53.29 -28.15 16.19
CA ASP A 536 54.36 -27.30 15.65
C ASP A 536 55.34 -26.74 16.73
N GLN A 537 56.61 -27.16 16.55
CA GLN A 537 57.90 -26.61 17.02
C GLN A 537 58.40 -26.80 18.47
N PRO A 538 59.74 -26.72 18.70
CA PRO A 538 60.87 -27.18 17.87
C PRO A 538 61.96 -27.92 18.69
N LYS A 539 62.93 -28.58 18.03
CA LYS A 539 64.32 -28.69 18.54
C LYS A 539 65.30 -29.14 17.44
N PRO A 540 66.59 -28.73 17.49
CA PRO A 540 67.54 -28.91 16.40
C PRO A 540 68.56 -30.05 16.61
N SER A 541 69.24 -30.37 15.50
CA SER A 541 70.56 -31.01 15.35
C SER A 541 70.67 -32.53 15.52
N GLY A 542 71.27 -33.19 14.51
CA GLY A 542 71.78 -34.56 14.64
C GLY A 542 71.77 -35.37 13.34
N GLN A 543 72.95 -35.51 12.74
CA GLN A 543 73.34 -36.32 11.59
C GLN A 543 72.81 -37.78 11.48
N GLN A 544 72.74 -38.20 10.20
CA GLN A 544 73.19 -39.47 9.60
C GLN A 544 72.26 -40.70 9.46
N THR A 545 71.98 -40.99 8.18
CA THR A 545 71.92 -42.31 7.46
C THR A 545 70.88 -43.34 7.93
N LEU A 546 70.18 -44.09 7.09
CA LEU A 546 70.64 -44.93 5.98
C LEU A 546 69.41 -45.61 5.31
N MET A 547 69.40 -45.75 3.97
CA MET A 547 68.63 -46.71 3.12
C MET A 547 67.09 -46.75 3.27
N GLY A 548 66.26 -46.85 2.24
CA GLY A 548 66.43 -47.38 0.89
C GLY A 548 65.16 -48.17 0.54
N PHE A 549 64.79 -48.17 -0.75
CA PHE A 549 63.66 -48.85 -1.39
C PHE A 549 62.26 -48.25 -1.15
N GLY A 550 61.41 -48.04 -2.14
CA GLY A 550 61.48 -48.39 -3.55
C GLY A 550 60.06 -48.67 -4.08
N SER A 551 59.65 -47.87 -5.07
CA SER A 551 58.75 -48.16 -6.20
C SER A 551 57.35 -48.80 -5.99
N ASP A 552 56.40 -48.09 -6.60
CA ASP A 552 55.40 -48.55 -7.58
C ASP A 552 54.29 -49.53 -7.16
N ALA A 553 53.06 -49.03 -7.08
CA ALA A 553 52.01 -49.18 -8.11
C ALA A 553 50.78 -48.35 -7.75
#